data_AF-A0A5J4PMF4-F1
#
_entry.id   AF-A0A5J4PMF4-F1
#
_cell.length_a   1.000
_cell.length_b   1.000
_cell.length_c   1.000
_cell.angle_alpha   90.00
_cell.angle_beta   90.00
_cell.angle_gamma   90.00
#
_symmetry.space_group_name_H-M   'P 1'
#
loop_
_entity.id
_entity.type
_entity.pdbx_description
1 polymer ?
#
loop_
_entity_poly.entity_id
_entity_poly.type
_entity_poly.pdbx_seq_one_letter_code
_entity_poly.pdbx_strand_id
1 'polypeptide(L)'
;LKGKFQNASITFYVKLKGMNALYEKLKDTDYLVKELHKTFYGADEFAVYDNNGFILTITEDARNEEQIKNYDNYFLPADNYEKSKQFYSQTLGLSVKFEFKEQGMIAFQVGNEEPAIILKDKKKFPDAKPTVWIEVDNVKVLYGELKNKNIQFLTEPFKIRTGWAVEFTDPSGNRLGFTDYVNG
;
A
#
# COMPACT_ATOMS: atom_id res chain seq x y z
N LEU A 1 19.28 -10.00 -0.96
CA LEU A 1 18.19 -9.95 0.05
C LEU A 1 18.56 -10.90 1.18
N LYS A 2 18.57 -10.45 2.44
CA LYS A 2 18.91 -11.31 3.57
C LYS A 2 17.75 -12.29 3.87
N GLY A 3 17.90 -13.53 3.40
CA GLY A 3 17.58 -14.76 4.16
C GLY A 3 16.13 -15.15 4.54
N LYS A 4 15.05 -14.48 4.13
CA LYS A 4 13.66 -14.97 4.39
C LYS A 4 12.96 -15.47 3.13
N PHE A 5 12.18 -16.54 3.29
CA PHE A 5 11.36 -17.15 2.23
C PHE A 5 10.41 -16.10 1.62
N GLN A 6 10.43 -15.95 0.30
CA GLN A 6 9.64 -14.94 -0.40
C GLN A 6 8.26 -15.49 -0.75
N ASN A 7 7.21 -14.90 -0.20
CA ASN A 7 5.93 -14.83 -0.90
C ASN A 7 6.05 -13.79 -2.02
N ALA A 8 5.13 -13.82 -3.00
CA ALA A 8 5.04 -12.79 -4.05
C ALA A 8 5.17 -11.39 -3.43
N SER A 9 6.23 -10.67 -3.82
CA SER A 9 6.59 -9.38 -3.24
C SER A 9 6.14 -8.25 -4.15
N ILE A 10 5.20 -7.43 -3.69
CA ILE A 10 4.94 -6.12 -4.27
C ILE A 10 5.93 -5.15 -3.61
N THR A 11 6.83 -4.58 -4.40
CA THR A 11 7.73 -3.51 -3.93
C THR A 11 7.03 -2.18 -4.15
N PHE A 12 6.89 -1.43 -3.07
CA PHE A 12 6.25 -0.12 -3.08
C PHE A 12 7.25 0.99 -2.79
N TYR A 13 7.28 2.01 -3.63
CA TYR A 13 8.19 3.14 -3.50
C TYR A 13 7.52 4.25 -2.69
N VAL A 14 8.10 4.57 -1.54
CA VAL A 14 7.65 5.67 -0.69
C VAL A 14 8.70 6.78 -0.70
N LYS A 15 8.31 7.96 -1.17
CA LYS A 15 9.14 9.17 -1.10
C LYS A 15 9.08 9.75 0.31
N LEU A 16 10.21 9.79 1.03
CA LEU A 16 10.27 10.29 2.41
C LEU A 16 11.33 11.38 2.57
N LYS A 17 10.90 12.58 2.95
CA LYS A 17 11.82 13.65 3.34
C LYS A 17 12.57 13.28 4.62
N GLY A 18 13.88 13.40 4.62
CA GLY A 18 14.71 13.06 5.77
C GLY A 18 14.86 11.55 5.99
N MET A 19 14.83 10.76 4.91
CA MET A 19 14.92 9.29 4.97
C MET A 19 16.15 8.79 5.74
N ASN A 20 17.25 9.54 5.76
CA ASN A 20 18.48 9.20 6.48
C ASN A 20 18.22 9.01 7.99
N ALA A 21 17.35 9.83 8.59
CA ALA A 21 17.01 9.69 10.00
C ALA A 21 16.21 8.42 10.29
N LEU A 22 15.35 7.99 9.34
CA LEU A 22 14.64 6.73 9.44
C LEU A 22 15.60 5.55 9.23
N TYR A 23 16.51 5.65 8.26
CA TYR A 23 17.54 4.64 8.02
C TYR A 23 18.40 4.39 9.26
N GLU A 24 18.91 5.44 9.90
CA GLU A 24 19.74 5.34 11.11
C GLU A 24 19.02 4.63 12.27
N LYS A 25 17.70 4.77 12.39
CA LYS A 25 16.90 4.04 13.39
C LYS A 25 16.74 2.56 13.08
N LEU A 26 16.77 2.19 11.81
CA LEU A 26 16.40 0.85 11.34
C LEU A 26 17.59 -0.01 10.92
N LYS A 27 18.75 0.59 10.63
CA LYS A 27 19.90 -0.09 10.01
C LYS A 27 20.44 -1.28 10.81
N ASP A 28 20.32 -1.22 12.15
CA ASP A 28 20.80 -2.25 13.07
C ASP A 28 19.65 -3.18 13.54
N THR A 29 18.49 -3.13 12.88
CA THR A 29 17.32 -3.94 13.21
C THR A 29 17.05 -5.02 12.16
N ASP A 30 16.32 -6.06 12.54
CA ASP A 30 15.89 -7.13 11.63
C ASP A 30 14.88 -6.66 10.56
N TYR A 31 14.40 -5.42 10.64
CA TYR A 31 13.55 -4.83 9.62
C TYR A 31 14.35 -4.41 8.38
N LEU A 32 15.67 -4.22 8.46
CA LEU A 32 16.44 -3.82 7.28
C LEU A 32 16.60 -4.98 6.29
N VAL A 33 16.09 -4.78 5.07
CA VAL A 33 16.18 -5.75 3.96
C VAL A 33 17.42 -5.49 3.12
N LYS A 34 17.66 -4.21 2.81
CA LYS A 34 18.73 -3.73 1.94
C LYS A 34 19.23 -2.40 2.49
N GLU A 35 20.55 -2.30 2.63
CA GLU A 35 21.23 -1.09 3.09
C GLU A 35 20.99 0.09 2.15
N LEU A 36 21.13 1.29 2.71
CA LEU A 36 21.06 2.53 1.95
C LEU A 36 22.13 2.52 0.86
N HIS A 37 21.70 2.73 -0.37
CA HIS A 37 22.58 2.72 -1.54
C HIS A 37 22.03 3.64 -2.63
N LYS A 38 22.90 4.00 -3.57
CA LYS A 38 22.52 4.75 -4.76
C LYS A 38 22.12 3.78 -5.87
N THR A 39 20.93 4.00 -6.44
CA THR A 39 20.43 3.26 -7.60
C THR A 39 21.18 3.67 -8.86
N PHE A 40 21.08 2.86 -9.93
CA PHE A 40 21.74 3.15 -11.21
C PHE A 40 21.20 4.43 -11.89
N TYR A 41 20.00 4.88 -11.52
CA TYR A 41 19.39 6.14 -11.98
C TYR A 41 19.59 7.30 -10.99
N GLY A 42 20.47 7.12 -9.98
CA GLY A 42 20.98 8.19 -9.13
C GLY A 42 20.16 8.50 -7.87
N ALA A 43 18.98 7.88 -7.68
CA ALA A 43 18.20 8.02 -6.46
C ALA A 43 18.84 7.25 -5.30
N ASP A 44 18.82 7.83 -4.09
CA ASP A 44 19.23 7.15 -2.87
C ASP A 44 18.02 6.40 -2.29
N GLU A 45 18.17 5.11 -2.00
CA GLU A 45 17.08 4.27 -1.48
C GLU A 45 17.57 3.20 -0.49
N PHE A 46 16.68 2.76 0.39
CA PHE A 46 16.85 1.55 1.21
C PHE A 46 15.55 0.76 1.25
N ALA A 47 15.62 -0.52 1.62
CA ALA A 47 14.42 -1.36 1.73
C ALA A 47 14.30 -1.95 3.12
N VAL A 48 13.05 -2.05 3.59
CA VAL A 48 12.70 -2.62 4.89
C VAL A 48 11.59 -3.64 4.76
N TYR A 49 11.59 -4.62 5.65
CA TYR A 49 10.45 -5.47 5.89
C TYR A 49 9.45 -4.68 6.72
N ASP A 50 8.18 -4.71 6.32
CA ASP A 50 7.12 -4.46 7.29
C ASP A 50 7.04 -5.62 8.29
N ASN A 51 6.26 -5.43 9.34
CA ASN A 51 6.12 -6.44 10.38
C ASN A 51 5.29 -7.68 9.96
N ASN A 52 4.82 -7.74 8.71
CA ASN A 52 4.09 -8.85 8.09
C ASN A 52 4.90 -9.53 6.96
N GLY A 53 6.15 -9.12 6.72
CA GLY A 53 7.05 -9.71 5.74
C GLY A 53 7.00 -9.11 4.34
N PHE A 54 6.24 -8.03 4.11
CA PHE A 54 6.26 -7.27 2.86
C PHE A 54 7.46 -6.34 2.79
N ILE A 55 7.93 -6.01 1.59
CA ILE A 55 9.08 -5.12 1.39
C ILE A 55 8.57 -3.73 0.99
N LEU A 56 8.98 -2.73 1.76
CA LEU A 56 8.78 -1.31 1.43
C LEU A 56 10.13 -0.72 1.02
N THR A 57 10.18 -0.07 -0.13
CA THR A 57 11.38 0.65 -0.59
C THR A 57 11.18 2.14 -0.33
N ILE A 58 12.09 2.71 0.45
CA ILE A 58 12.09 4.12 0.82
C ILE A 58 13.13 4.82 -0.03
N THR A 59 12.73 5.90 -0.70
CA THR A 59 13.60 6.75 -1.52
C THR A 59 13.33 8.21 -1.16
N GLU A 60 14.28 9.10 -1.45
CA GLU A 60 14.04 10.55 -1.43
C GLU A 60 14.12 11.05 -2.88
N ASP A 61 13.15 11.83 -3.34
CA ASP A 61 13.13 12.36 -4.71
C ASP A 61 13.06 13.90 -4.71
N ALA A 62 13.77 14.50 -5.66
CA ALA A 62 13.91 15.95 -5.83
C ALA A 62 13.26 16.48 -7.12
N ARG A 63 12.53 15.66 -7.89
CA ARG A 63 11.89 16.11 -9.14
C ARG A 63 10.50 15.47 -9.32
N ASN A 64 9.55 16.24 -9.84
CA ASN A 64 8.20 15.78 -10.20
C ASN A 64 7.87 16.27 -11.63
N GLU A 65 7.25 15.42 -12.45
CA GLU A 65 6.19 15.72 -13.43
C GLU A 65 5.87 14.47 -14.28
N GLU A 66 4.77 13.74 -14.02
CA GLU A 66 4.24 12.70 -14.94
C GLU A 66 2.69 12.55 -14.89
N GLN A 67 2.16 11.87 -15.92
CA GLN A 67 0.78 11.88 -16.43
C GLN A 67 -0.25 11.04 -15.63
N ILE A 68 0.20 10.19 -14.71
CA ILE A 68 -0.63 9.56 -13.66
C ILE A 68 -0.44 10.39 -12.39
N LYS A 69 -1.53 10.90 -11.80
CA LYS A 69 -1.41 11.78 -10.61
C LYS A 69 -0.76 11.06 -9.43
N ASN A 70 -1.33 9.93 -8.98
CA ASN A 70 -0.84 9.12 -7.86
C ASN A 70 -1.54 7.73 -7.79
N TYR A 71 -1.11 6.82 -6.91
CA TYR A 71 -1.93 5.68 -6.44
C TYR A 71 -2.83 6.15 -5.29
N ASP A 72 -3.99 5.53 -5.02
CA ASP A 72 -4.90 6.00 -3.97
C ASP A 72 -4.73 5.23 -2.65
N ASN A 73 -4.94 3.92 -2.57
CA ASN A 73 -4.77 3.21 -1.30
C ASN A 73 -3.93 1.95 -1.48
N TYR A 74 -2.97 1.73 -0.58
CA TYR A 74 -2.19 0.51 -0.52
C TYR A 74 -2.57 -0.31 0.71
N PHE A 75 -3.24 -1.44 0.49
CA PHE A 75 -3.73 -2.31 1.54
C PHE A 75 -2.72 -3.40 1.84
N LEU A 76 -2.41 -3.59 3.12
CA LEU A 76 -1.55 -4.66 3.61
C LEU A 76 -2.30 -5.52 4.64
N PRO A 77 -2.26 -6.86 4.52
CA PRO A 77 -2.86 -7.71 5.53
C PRO A 77 -1.98 -7.74 6.79
N ALA A 78 -2.60 -7.68 7.97
CA ALA A 78 -1.92 -7.69 9.26
C ALA A 78 -2.25 -8.97 10.04
N ASP A 79 -1.22 -9.75 10.42
CA ASP A 79 -1.38 -10.93 11.28
C ASP A 79 -1.68 -10.53 12.74
N ASN A 80 -1.08 -9.44 13.20
CA ASN A 80 -1.33 -8.84 14.51
C ASN A 80 -1.59 -7.34 14.34
N TYR A 81 -2.87 -6.98 14.27
CA TYR A 81 -3.35 -5.61 14.05
C TYR A 81 -2.69 -4.57 14.95
N GLU A 82 -2.65 -4.79 16.27
CA GLU A 82 -2.10 -3.82 17.23
C GLU A 82 -0.57 -3.69 17.08
N LYS A 83 0.14 -4.80 16.84
CA LYS A 83 1.59 -4.77 16.61
C LYS A 83 1.94 -4.04 15.30
N SER A 84 1.16 -4.28 14.24
CA SER A 84 1.34 -3.57 12.97
C SER A 84 1.02 -2.08 13.14
N LYS A 85 -0.07 -1.72 13.82
CA LYS A 85 -0.38 -0.33 14.13
C LYS A 85 0.78 0.37 14.85
N GLN A 86 1.35 -0.26 15.87
CA GLN A 86 2.51 0.30 16.58
C GLN A 86 3.73 0.45 15.67
N PHE A 87 4.02 -0.52 14.81
CA PHE A 87 5.13 -0.44 13.86
C PHE A 87 4.98 0.75 12.91
N TYR A 88 3.83 0.89 12.23
CA TYR A 88 3.63 1.98 11.27
C TYR A 88 3.57 3.37 11.93
N SER A 89 2.93 3.48 13.11
CA SER A 89 2.82 4.78 13.80
C SER A 89 4.08 5.18 14.56
N GLN A 90 4.64 4.29 15.38
CA GLN A 90 5.70 4.63 16.32
C GLN A 90 7.11 4.35 15.76
N THR A 91 7.25 3.28 14.97
CA THR A 91 8.55 2.94 14.36
C THR A 91 8.78 3.70 13.07
N LEU A 92 7.82 3.67 12.14
CA LEU A 92 7.92 4.39 10.86
C LEU A 92 7.49 5.87 10.95
N GLY A 93 6.80 6.27 12.01
CA GLY A 93 6.42 7.66 12.24
C GLY A 93 5.26 8.15 11.37
N LEU A 94 4.44 7.24 10.82
CA LEU A 94 3.31 7.62 9.99
C LEU A 94 2.13 8.09 10.84
N SER A 95 1.53 9.21 10.42
CA SER A 95 0.31 9.74 11.04
C SER A 95 -0.90 8.87 10.66
N VAL A 96 -1.76 8.60 11.65
CA VAL A 96 -3.04 7.93 11.40
C VAL A 96 -3.98 8.90 10.67
N LYS A 97 -4.50 8.50 9.52
CA LYS A 97 -5.54 9.24 8.76
C LYS A 97 -6.92 8.95 9.33
N PHE A 98 -7.26 7.67 9.49
CA PHE A 98 -8.48 7.22 10.16
C PHE A 98 -8.32 5.78 10.67
N GLU A 99 -9.16 5.39 11.62
CA GLU A 99 -9.21 4.04 12.16
C GLU A 99 -10.67 3.55 12.26
N PHE A 100 -10.90 2.35 11.74
CA PHE A 100 -12.16 1.61 11.81
C PHE A 100 -11.92 0.32 12.59
N LYS A 101 -11.75 0.45 13.91
CA LYS A 101 -11.33 -0.65 14.79
C LYS A 101 -12.29 -1.84 14.76
N GLU A 102 -13.59 -1.59 14.76
CA GLU A 102 -14.62 -2.62 14.67
C GLU A 102 -14.57 -3.39 13.35
N GLN A 103 -14.14 -2.73 12.27
CA GLN A 103 -13.96 -3.32 10.96
C GLN A 103 -12.54 -3.89 10.78
N GLY A 104 -11.62 -3.66 11.73
CA GLY A 104 -10.24 -4.17 11.66
C GLY A 104 -9.39 -3.46 10.60
N MET A 105 -9.63 -2.16 10.40
CA MET A 105 -8.88 -1.34 9.45
C MET A 105 -8.28 -0.10 10.07
N ILE A 106 -7.04 0.22 9.70
CA ILE A 106 -6.38 1.50 10.05
C ILE A 106 -5.63 2.03 8.84
N ALA A 107 -5.80 3.31 8.56
CA ALA A 107 -5.18 4.01 7.45
C ALA A 107 -4.10 4.99 7.94
N PHE A 108 -2.93 4.96 7.32
CA PHE A 108 -1.81 5.86 7.57
C PHE A 108 -1.63 6.82 6.40
N GLN A 109 -1.48 8.11 6.70
CA GLN A 109 -1.27 9.15 5.70
C GLN A 109 0.12 9.02 5.06
N VAL A 110 0.20 9.16 3.74
CA VAL A 110 1.46 9.23 2.99
C VAL A 110 1.59 10.60 2.33
N GLY A 111 2.51 11.43 2.83
CA GLY A 111 2.68 12.80 2.34
C GLY A 111 1.48 13.70 2.66
N ASN A 112 1.22 14.68 1.79
CA ASN A 112 0.10 15.63 1.93
C ASN A 112 -1.15 15.22 1.13
N GLU A 113 -1.10 14.09 0.42
CA GLU A 113 -2.15 13.68 -0.51
C GLU A 113 -3.19 12.73 0.13
N GLU A 114 -4.28 12.46 -0.60
CA GLU A 114 -5.31 11.48 -0.24
C GLU A 114 -4.79 10.04 0.01
N PRO A 115 -3.67 9.58 -0.58
CA PRO A 115 -3.33 8.18 -0.49
C PRO A 115 -2.99 7.66 0.91
N ALA A 116 -3.43 6.45 1.24
CA ALA A 116 -3.15 5.84 2.54
C ALA A 116 -2.64 4.40 2.46
N ILE A 117 -1.78 4.03 3.43
CA ILE A 117 -1.47 2.63 3.73
C ILE A 117 -2.53 2.10 4.68
N ILE A 118 -3.30 1.09 4.27
CA ILE A 118 -4.42 0.56 5.04
C ILE A 118 -4.13 -0.87 5.49
N LEU A 119 -4.15 -1.13 6.79
CA LEU A 119 -3.99 -2.49 7.32
C LEU A 119 -5.33 -3.19 7.44
N LYS A 120 -5.46 -4.44 6.96
CA LYS A 120 -6.65 -5.30 7.16
C LYS A 120 -6.33 -6.43 8.14
N ASP A 121 -7.04 -6.50 9.28
CA ASP A 121 -6.93 -7.60 10.25
C ASP A 121 -7.37 -8.93 9.64
N LYS A 122 -6.45 -9.89 9.52
CA LYS A 122 -6.75 -11.21 8.92
C LYS A 122 -7.80 -12.01 9.69
N LYS A 123 -8.05 -11.72 10.98
CA LYS A 123 -9.14 -12.37 11.72
C LYS A 123 -10.52 -11.98 11.19
N LYS A 124 -10.64 -10.77 10.63
CA LYS A 124 -11.88 -10.23 10.04
C LYS A 124 -11.90 -10.36 8.52
N PHE A 125 -10.74 -10.34 7.89
CA PHE A 125 -10.55 -10.52 6.45
C PHE A 125 -9.60 -11.70 6.19
N PRO A 126 -10.06 -12.95 6.35
CA PRO A 126 -9.20 -14.12 6.23
C PRO A 126 -8.61 -14.32 4.82
N ASP A 127 -9.22 -13.73 3.80
CA ASP A 127 -8.75 -13.76 2.41
C ASP A 127 -7.89 -12.54 2.03
N ALA A 128 -7.54 -11.68 2.99
CA ALA A 128 -6.82 -10.43 2.71
C ALA A 128 -5.47 -10.69 2.04
N LYS A 129 -5.26 -10.00 0.92
CA LYS A 129 -4.01 -9.95 0.16
C LYS A 129 -3.54 -8.50 0.01
N PRO A 130 -2.23 -8.25 -0.18
CA PRO A 130 -1.76 -6.95 -0.62
C PRO A 130 -2.56 -6.47 -1.83
N THR A 131 -3.07 -5.25 -1.77
CA THR A 131 -3.94 -4.70 -2.81
C THR A 131 -3.61 -3.24 -3.03
N VAL A 132 -3.45 -2.83 -4.29
CA VAL A 132 -3.35 -1.41 -4.67
C VAL A 132 -4.69 -1.00 -5.26
N TRP A 133 -5.25 0.11 -4.76
CA TRP A 133 -6.39 0.78 -5.40
C TRP A 133 -5.92 1.96 -6.23
N ILE A 134 -6.41 2.01 -7.46
CA ILE A 134 -6.13 3.03 -8.46
C ILE A 134 -7.37 3.92 -8.57
N GLU A 135 -7.19 5.24 -8.44
CA GLU A 135 -8.27 6.21 -8.63
C GLU A 135 -8.71 6.25 -10.10
N VAL A 136 -10.02 6.24 -10.34
CA VAL A 136 -10.65 6.37 -11.66
C VAL A 136 -11.85 7.32 -11.59
N ASP A 137 -12.24 7.89 -12.73
CA ASP A 137 -13.35 8.86 -12.77
C ASP A 137 -14.69 8.26 -12.32
N ASN A 138 -14.98 7.01 -12.70
CA ASN A 138 -16.20 6.29 -12.31
C ASN A 138 -16.02 4.78 -12.36
N VAL A 139 -16.07 4.13 -11.20
CA VAL A 139 -15.86 2.69 -11.04
C VAL A 139 -16.94 1.88 -11.73
N LYS A 140 -18.21 2.30 -11.68
CA LYS A 140 -19.31 1.53 -12.30
C LYS A 140 -19.24 1.52 -13.81
N VAL A 141 -18.90 2.67 -14.42
CA VAL A 141 -18.71 2.78 -15.87
C VAL A 141 -17.53 1.90 -16.30
N LEU A 142 -16.37 2.06 -15.66
CA LEU A 142 -15.17 1.27 -15.98
C LEU A 142 -15.41 -0.23 -15.77
N TYR A 143 -16.09 -0.62 -14.68
CA TYR A 143 -16.47 -2.01 -14.45
C TYR A 143 -17.32 -2.58 -15.59
N GLY A 144 -18.33 -1.85 -16.06
CA GLY A 144 -19.16 -2.27 -17.20
C GLY A 144 -18.38 -2.52 -18.48
N GLU A 145 -17.39 -1.67 -18.77
CA GLU A 145 -16.50 -1.81 -19.94
C GLU A 145 -15.55 -3.01 -19.82
N LEU A 146 -15.13 -3.33 -18.60
CA LEU A 146 -14.12 -4.35 -18.32
C LEU A 146 -14.70 -5.74 -18.02
N LYS A 147 -15.96 -5.83 -17.57
CA LYS A 147 -16.62 -7.09 -17.17
C LYS A 147 -16.58 -8.18 -18.24
N ASN A 148 -16.57 -7.78 -19.52
CA ASN A 148 -16.55 -8.70 -20.68
C ASN A 148 -15.14 -8.93 -21.26
N LYS A 149 -14.08 -8.41 -20.63
CA LYS A 149 -12.69 -8.46 -21.13
C LYS A 149 -11.80 -9.47 -20.40
N ASN A 150 -12.36 -10.60 -19.96
CA ASN A 150 -11.65 -11.66 -19.22
C ASN A 150 -10.95 -11.20 -17.93
N ILE A 151 -11.42 -10.11 -17.31
CA ILE A 151 -10.95 -9.68 -15.98
C ILE A 151 -11.72 -10.47 -14.92
N GLN A 152 -10.97 -11.05 -13.98
CA GLN A 152 -11.56 -11.77 -12.85
C GLN A 152 -11.86 -10.79 -11.71
N PHE A 153 -13.05 -10.22 -11.72
CA PHE A 153 -13.55 -9.41 -10.60
C PHE A 153 -13.87 -10.28 -9.40
N LEU A 154 -13.52 -9.80 -8.21
CA LEU A 154 -13.81 -10.48 -6.93
C LEU A 154 -15.24 -10.19 -6.44
N THR A 155 -15.76 -9.00 -6.78
CA THR A 155 -17.08 -8.52 -6.40
C THR A 155 -17.63 -7.61 -7.50
N GLU A 156 -18.94 -7.33 -7.49
CA GLU A 156 -19.47 -6.17 -8.20
C GLU A 156 -19.05 -4.88 -7.47
N PRO A 157 -19.05 -3.70 -8.14
CA PRO A 157 -18.74 -2.44 -7.48
C PRO A 157 -19.55 -2.24 -6.20
N PHE A 158 -18.86 -1.98 -5.09
CA PHE A 158 -19.45 -1.79 -3.78
C PHE A 158 -19.24 -0.37 -3.27
N LYS A 159 -20.19 0.12 -2.47
CA LYS A 159 -20.13 1.47 -1.92
C LYS A 159 -19.11 1.51 -0.79
N ILE A 160 -18.24 2.50 -0.83
CA ILE A 160 -17.35 2.89 0.29
C ILE A 160 -17.79 4.26 0.82
N ARG A 161 -17.25 4.67 1.97
CA ARG A 161 -17.62 5.95 2.59
C ARG A 161 -17.39 7.17 1.70
N THR A 162 -16.43 7.08 0.79
CA THR A 162 -15.95 8.20 -0.04
C THR A 162 -16.39 8.09 -1.50
N GLY A 163 -17.07 7.02 -1.90
CA GLY A 163 -17.41 6.75 -3.31
C GLY A 163 -17.70 5.28 -3.56
N TRP A 164 -17.21 4.74 -4.67
CA TRP A 164 -17.34 3.33 -5.03
C TRP A 164 -15.97 2.67 -5.19
N ALA A 165 -15.90 1.36 -4.93
CA ALA A 165 -14.71 0.56 -5.18
C ALA A 165 -15.07 -0.79 -5.81
N VAL A 166 -14.10 -1.40 -6.50
CA VAL A 166 -14.17 -2.78 -6.97
C VAL A 166 -12.77 -3.40 -6.93
N GLU A 167 -12.67 -4.66 -6.51
CA GLU A 167 -11.41 -5.42 -6.51
C GLU A 167 -11.44 -6.53 -7.56
N PHE A 168 -10.29 -6.79 -8.19
CA PHE A 168 -10.10 -7.82 -9.20
C PHE A 168 -8.71 -8.46 -9.07
N THR A 169 -8.49 -9.56 -9.78
CA THR A 169 -7.16 -10.16 -9.93
C THR A 169 -6.63 -10.03 -11.35
N ASP A 170 -5.34 -9.74 -11.46
CA ASP A 170 -4.64 -9.90 -12.73
C ASP A 170 -4.46 -11.40 -13.08
N PRO A 171 -3.97 -11.74 -14.29
CA PRO A 171 -3.76 -13.13 -14.69
C PRO A 171 -2.73 -13.91 -13.83
N SER A 172 -1.91 -13.21 -13.04
CA SER A 172 -0.94 -13.82 -12.12
C SER A 172 -1.50 -14.00 -10.70
N GLY A 173 -2.75 -13.56 -10.46
CA GLY A 173 -3.42 -13.66 -9.18
C GLY A 173 -3.10 -12.54 -8.19
N ASN A 174 -2.45 -11.46 -8.62
CA ASN A 174 -2.24 -10.26 -7.81
C ASN A 174 -3.58 -9.53 -7.64
N ARG A 175 -3.86 -9.02 -6.44
CA ARG A 175 -5.10 -8.30 -6.16
C ARG A 175 -4.90 -6.80 -6.42
N LEU A 176 -5.79 -6.22 -7.23
CA LEU A 176 -5.85 -4.79 -7.51
C LEU A 176 -7.29 -4.31 -7.29
N GLY A 177 -7.48 -3.00 -7.21
CA GLY A 177 -8.81 -2.40 -7.23
C GLY A 177 -8.85 -1.06 -7.92
N PHE A 178 -10.06 -0.65 -8.26
CA PHE A 178 -10.38 0.70 -8.69
C PHE A 178 -11.25 1.37 -7.65
N THR A 179 -11.09 2.67 -7.48
CA THR A 179 -11.89 3.48 -6.57
C THR A 179 -12.21 4.83 -7.21
N ASP A 180 -13.39 5.37 -6.90
CA ASP A 180 -13.79 6.72 -7.29
C ASP A 180 -14.27 7.52 -6.07
N TYR A 181 -14.51 8.81 -6.30
CA TYR A 181 -15.07 9.74 -5.32
C TYR A 181 -16.46 10.24 -5.72
N VAL A 182 -17.19 9.44 -6.52
CA VAL A 182 -18.50 9.83 -7.03
C VAL A 182 -19.55 9.54 -5.96
N ASN A 183 -20.20 10.61 -5.49
CA ASN A 183 -21.37 10.55 -4.60
C ASN A 183 -22.64 10.21 -5.39
N GLY A 184 -22.63 9.08 -6.12
CA GLY A 184 -23.79 8.47 -6.76
C GLY A 184 -24.33 7.30 -5.97
#